data_AF-A0A640W227-F1
#
_entry.id   AF-A0A640W227-F1
#
_cell.length_a   1.000
_cell.length_b   1.000
_cell.length_c   1.000
_cell.angle_alpha   90.00
_cell.angle_beta   90.00
_cell.angle_gamma   90.00
#
_symmetry.space_group_name_H-M   'P 1'
#
loop_
_entity.id
_entity.type
_entity.pdbx_description
1 polymer ?
#
loop_
_entity_poly.entity_id
_entity_poly.type
_entity_poly.pdbx_seq_one_letter_code
_entity_poly.pdbx_strand_id
1 'polypeptide(L)'
;MAIEDLIQEINNNAAKEAEEIIKKANEEARRIIEEAKREAASKAEEIIKSAEKEANIAKNKILAMARRDASKHIIEAKEKLINECMEEIKKKLKKLPSKQYKNYVEKVIEEAKKEIEDAYLLISRKEDEEIAKKIGMEVKGKIDAIGGVIIKSKDGSKEINATFDALLERMKEELRIKIADKLWKQ
;
A
#
# COMPACT_ATOMS: atom_id res chain seq x y z
N MET A 1 6.74 98.12 -37.04
CA MET A 1 6.80 97.14 -38.16
C MET A 1 7.97 96.19 -37.98
N ALA A 2 9.19 96.44 -38.46
CA ALA A 2 10.26 95.41 -38.44
C ALA A 2 10.61 94.77 -37.07
N ILE A 3 10.52 95.51 -35.96
CA ILE A 3 10.78 94.97 -34.60
C ILE A 3 9.58 94.18 -34.06
N GLU A 4 8.36 94.61 -34.36
CA GLU A 4 7.12 93.94 -33.93
C GLU A 4 6.96 92.60 -34.67
N ASP A 5 7.28 92.57 -35.96
CA ASP A 5 7.27 91.35 -36.78
C ASP A 5 8.28 90.33 -36.26
N LEU A 6 9.48 90.78 -35.87
CA LEU A 6 10.53 89.93 -35.27
C LEU A 6 10.09 89.35 -33.91
N ILE A 7 9.45 90.15 -33.06
CA ILE A 7 8.91 89.68 -31.77
C ILE A 7 7.79 88.65 -31.97
N GLN A 8 6.92 88.86 -32.96
CA GLN A 8 5.89 87.89 -33.31
C GLN A 8 6.48 86.58 -33.82
N GLU A 9 7.53 86.64 -34.65
CA GLU A 9 8.21 85.45 -35.17
C GLU A 9 8.90 84.65 -34.06
N ILE A 10 9.59 85.33 -33.12
CA ILE A 10 10.19 84.70 -31.94
C ILE A 10 9.12 84.01 -31.07
N ASN A 11 8.01 84.70 -30.79
CA ASN A 11 6.93 84.13 -29.99
C ASN A 11 6.26 82.92 -30.67
N ASN A 12 6.05 82.99 -31.99
CA ASN A 12 5.49 81.86 -32.74
C ASN A 12 6.44 80.65 -32.76
N ASN A 13 7.75 80.88 -32.89
CA ASN A 13 8.73 79.80 -32.84
C ASN A 13 8.81 79.19 -31.44
N ALA A 14 8.83 80.01 -30.38
CA ALA A 14 8.79 79.52 -29.00
C ALA A 14 7.51 78.74 -28.69
N ALA A 15 6.35 79.18 -29.20
CA ALA A 15 5.08 78.46 -29.05
C ALA A 15 5.09 77.11 -29.76
N LYS A 16 5.63 77.04 -30.99
CA LYS A 16 5.80 75.77 -31.72
C LYS A 16 6.75 74.82 -31.01
N GLU A 17 7.88 75.31 -30.51
CA GLU A 17 8.84 74.49 -29.75
C GLU A 17 8.21 73.95 -28.46
N ALA A 18 7.46 74.79 -27.73
CA ALA A 18 6.74 74.35 -26.53
C ALA A 18 5.69 73.27 -26.85
N GLU A 19 4.94 73.43 -27.95
CA GLU A 19 3.96 72.44 -28.39
C GLU A 19 4.62 71.12 -28.79
N GLU A 20 5.75 71.17 -29.50
CA GLU A 20 6.53 69.96 -29.82
C GLU A 20 7.05 69.25 -28.57
N ILE A 21 7.56 69.99 -27.58
CA ILE A 21 8.04 69.41 -26.32
C ILE A 21 6.89 68.73 -25.58
N ILE A 22 5.73 69.38 -25.46
CA ILE A 22 4.55 68.81 -24.81
C ILE A 22 4.07 67.56 -25.56
N LYS A 23 4.05 67.60 -26.90
CA LYS A 23 3.65 66.46 -27.71
C LYS A 23 4.58 65.26 -27.49
N LYS A 24 5.90 65.47 -27.53
CA LYS A 24 6.91 64.43 -27.27
C LYS A 24 6.79 63.87 -25.85
N ALA A 25 6.60 64.73 -24.84
CA ALA A 25 6.41 64.30 -23.46
C ALA A 25 5.13 63.44 -23.28
N ASN A 26 4.03 63.81 -23.94
CA ASN A 26 2.78 63.06 -23.91
C ASN A 26 2.90 61.71 -24.63
N GLU A 27 3.60 61.66 -25.77
CA GLU A 27 3.88 60.40 -26.49
C GLU A 27 4.73 59.46 -25.64
N GLU A 28 5.78 59.98 -24.99
CA GLU A 28 6.63 59.21 -24.09
C GLU A 28 5.87 58.69 -22.87
N ALA A 29 5.06 59.55 -22.22
CA ALA A 29 4.23 59.14 -21.08
C ALA A 29 3.24 58.02 -21.47
N ARG A 30 2.61 58.11 -22.66
CA ARG A 30 1.74 57.05 -23.18
C ARG A 30 2.50 55.75 -23.39
N ARG A 31 3.71 55.82 -23.96
CA ARG A 31 4.56 54.63 -24.16
C ARG A 31 4.90 53.95 -22.85
N ILE A 32 5.35 54.70 -21.84
CA ILE A 32 5.68 54.17 -20.52
C ILE A 32 4.47 53.48 -19.88
N ILE A 33 3.28 54.10 -19.96
CA ILE A 33 2.05 53.52 -19.42
C ILE A 33 1.68 52.22 -20.15
N GLU A 34 1.77 52.19 -21.47
CA GLU A 34 1.44 51.00 -22.26
C GLU A 34 2.44 49.86 -22.04
N GLU A 35 3.74 50.16 -21.92
CA GLU A 35 4.75 49.16 -21.55
C GLU A 35 4.50 48.61 -20.14
N ALA A 36 4.26 49.48 -19.14
CA ALA A 36 3.96 49.06 -17.78
C ALA A 36 2.68 48.19 -17.71
N LYS A 37 1.64 48.52 -18.48
CA LYS A 37 0.42 47.70 -18.58
C LYS A 37 0.69 46.34 -19.19
N ARG A 38 1.49 46.28 -20.27
CA ARG A 38 1.85 45.01 -20.92
C ARG A 38 2.65 44.12 -19.98
N GLU A 39 3.63 44.68 -19.28
CA GLU A 39 4.41 43.94 -18.28
C GLU A 39 3.53 43.43 -17.13
N ALA A 40 2.63 44.28 -16.62
CA ALA A 40 1.70 43.90 -15.56
C ALA A 40 0.76 42.77 -16.01
N ALA A 41 0.23 42.84 -17.24
CA ALA A 41 -0.61 41.80 -17.81
C ALA A 41 0.15 40.47 -17.97
N SER A 42 1.38 40.51 -18.49
CA SER A 42 2.23 39.32 -18.63
C SER A 42 2.52 38.66 -17.28
N LYS A 43 2.88 39.46 -16.26
CA LYS A 43 3.13 38.95 -14.90
C LYS A 43 1.85 38.35 -14.29
N ALA A 44 0.70 38.99 -14.50
CA ALA A 44 -0.57 38.46 -14.01
C ALA A 44 -0.90 37.10 -14.67
N GLU A 45 -0.70 36.98 -15.98
CA GLU A 45 -0.91 35.72 -16.69
C GLU A 45 0.02 34.60 -16.21
N GLU A 46 1.30 34.90 -15.99
CA GLU A 46 2.27 33.96 -15.43
C GLU A 46 1.88 33.48 -14.03
N ILE A 47 1.44 34.39 -13.16
CA ILE A 47 0.98 34.05 -11.81
C ILE A 47 -0.24 33.13 -11.88
N ILE A 48 -1.23 33.45 -12.71
CA ILE A 48 -2.43 32.62 -12.88
C ILE A 48 -2.05 31.23 -13.38
N LYS A 49 -1.21 31.15 -14.41
CA LYS A 49 -0.76 29.87 -14.98
C LYS A 49 0.03 29.03 -13.98
N SER A 50 0.87 29.66 -13.16
CA SER A 50 1.59 28.97 -12.08
C SER A 50 0.63 28.46 -11.01
N ALA A 51 -0.32 29.29 -10.57
CA ALA A 51 -1.33 28.93 -9.58
C ALA A 51 -2.23 27.79 -10.08
N GLU A 52 -2.65 27.79 -11.35
CA GLU A 52 -3.42 26.70 -11.96
C GLU A 52 -2.63 25.39 -11.99
N LYS A 53 -1.33 25.46 -12.32
CA LYS A 53 -0.45 24.29 -12.30
C LYS A 53 -0.31 23.73 -10.89
N GLU A 54 -0.09 24.58 -9.90
CA GLU A 54 0.00 24.18 -8.49
C GLU A 54 -1.31 23.58 -7.97
N ALA A 55 -2.45 24.20 -8.29
CA ALA A 55 -3.77 23.69 -7.93
C ALA A 55 -4.03 22.30 -8.54
N ASN A 56 -3.65 22.08 -9.79
CA ASN A 56 -3.77 20.78 -10.45
C ASN A 56 -2.86 19.72 -9.79
N ILE A 57 -1.62 20.07 -9.43
CA ILE A 57 -0.71 19.17 -8.71
C ILE A 57 -1.31 18.80 -7.34
N ALA A 58 -1.81 19.79 -6.59
CA ALA A 58 -2.42 19.57 -5.28
C ALA A 58 -3.67 18.67 -5.39
N LYS A 59 -4.55 18.94 -6.36
CA LYS A 59 -5.73 18.12 -6.65
C LYS A 59 -5.35 16.66 -6.95
N ASN A 60 -4.38 16.45 -7.83
CA ASN A 60 -3.94 15.11 -8.20
C ASN A 60 -3.32 14.37 -7.01
N LYS A 61 -2.55 15.07 -6.17
CA LYS A 61 -1.99 14.51 -4.94
C LYS A 61 -3.10 14.06 -3.97
N ILE A 62 -4.11 14.89 -3.75
CA ILE A 62 -5.25 14.56 -2.88
C ILE A 62 -6.00 13.34 -3.41
N LEU A 63 -6.29 13.30 -4.71
CA LEU A 63 -6.98 12.17 -5.33
C LEU A 63 -6.16 10.88 -5.25
N ALA A 64 -4.84 10.95 -5.47
CA ALA A 64 -3.95 9.80 -5.33
C ALA A 64 -3.92 9.27 -3.90
N MET A 65 -3.85 10.16 -2.90
CA MET A 65 -3.92 9.79 -1.49
C MET A 65 -5.25 9.13 -1.16
N ALA A 66 -6.37 9.73 -1.55
CA ALA A 66 -7.70 9.18 -1.30
C ALA A 66 -7.89 7.78 -1.93
N ARG A 67 -7.40 7.58 -3.16
CA ARG A 67 -7.44 6.26 -3.82
C ARG A 67 -6.59 5.23 -3.08
N ARG A 68 -5.42 5.63 -2.58
CA ARG A 68 -4.54 4.75 -1.82
C ARG A 68 -5.19 4.35 -0.49
N ASP A 69 -5.79 5.29 0.22
CA ASP A 69 -6.47 5.04 1.48
C ASP A 69 -7.70 4.13 1.28
N ALA A 70 -8.50 4.37 0.25
CA ALA A 70 -9.60 3.49 -0.12
C ALA A 70 -9.13 2.06 -0.43
N SER A 71 -8.05 1.93 -1.22
CA SER A 71 -7.46 0.63 -1.54
C SER A 71 -6.94 -0.09 -0.29
N LYS A 72 -6.30 0.67 0.62
CA LYS A 72 -5.83 0.16 1.90
C LYS A 72 -6.97 -0.41 2.74
N HIS A 73 -8.07 0.34 2.91
CA HIS A 73 -9.23 -0.14 3.66
C HIS A 73 -9.84 -1.41 3.06
N ILE A 74 -9.91 -1.51 1.73
CA ILE A 74 -10.39 -2.72 1.05
C ILE A 74 -9.47 -3.90 1.34
N ILE A 75 -8.15 -3.73 1.25
CA ILE A 75 -7.18 -4.80 1.52
C ILE A 75 -7.27 -5.23 2.98
N GLU A 76 -7.34 -4.30 3.92
CA GLU A 76 -7.48 -4.60 5.35
C GLU A 76 -8.76 -5.37 5.66
N ALA A 77 -9.88 -4.99 5.05
CA ALA A 77 -11.15 -5.70 5.19
C ALA A 77 -11.08 -7.12 4.62
N LYS A 78 -10.46 -7.30 3.44
CA LYS A 78 -10.25 -8.63 2.84
C LYS A 78 -9.37 -9.50 3.72
N GLU A 79 -8.26 -8.96 4.21
CA GLU A 79 -7.34 -9.66 5.09
C GLU A 79 -8.02 -10.10 6.39
N LYS A 80 -8.86 -9.25 6.97
CA LYS A 80 -9.67 -9.60 8.15
C LYS A 80 -10.58 -10.80 7.86
N LEU A 81 -11.30 -10.81 6.74
CA LEU A 81 -12.18 -11.91 6.35
C LEU A 81 -11.43 -13.22 6.09
N ILE A 82 -10.25 -13.15 5.45
CA ILE A 82 -9.37 -14.32 5.27
C ILE A 82 -8.96 -14.88 6.64
N ASN A 83 -8.52 -14.02 7.57
CA ASN A 83 -8.06 -14.45 8.88
C ASN A 83 -9.21 -15.03 9.72
N GLU A 84 -10.41 -14.48 9.64
CA GLU A 84 -11.61 -15.07 10.24
C GLU A 84 -11.89 -16.48 9.69
N CYS A 85 -11.78 -16.68 8.37
CA CYS A 85 -11.92 -18.01 7.76
C CYS A 85 -10.85 -18.99 8.24
N MET A 86 -9.60 -18.55 8.36
CA MET A 86 -8.50 -19.38 8.86
C MET A 86 -8.72 -19.78 10.32
N GLU A 87 -9.20 -18.87 11.16
CA GLU A 87 -9.56 -19.18 12.54
C GLU A 87 -10.74 -20.17 12.63
N GLU A 88 -11.74 -20.05 11.77
CA GLU A 88 -12.83 -21.04 11.70
C GLU A 88 -12.34 -22.43 11.23
N ILE A 89 -11.38 -22.49 10.30
CA ILE A 89 -10.73 -23.75 9.90
C ILE A 89 -10.02 -24.38 11.10
N LYS A 90 -9.23 -23.60 11.86
CA LYS A 90 -8.56 -24.06 13.08
C LYS A 90 -9.55 -24.62 14.10
N LYS A 91 -10.66 -23.92 14.35
CA LYS A 91 -11.72 -24.38 15.26
C LYS A 91 -12.34 -25.70 14.79
N LYS A 92 -12.58 -25.87 13.48
CA LYS A 92 -13.10 -27.12 12.91
C LYS A 92 -12.11 -28.28 13.04
N LEU A 93 -10.82 -28.04 12.80
CA LEU A 93 -9.76 -29.03 13.00
C LEU A 93 -9.61 -29.42 14.48
N LYS A 94 -9.80 -28.47 15.41
CA LYS A 94 -9.84 -28.76 16.85
C LYS A 94 -10.97 -29.72 17.21
N LYS A 95 -12.13 -29.60 16.55
CA LYS A 95 -13.33 -30.42 16.78
C LYS A 95 -13.42 -31.64 15.84
N LEU A 96 -12.34 -31.99 15.14
CA LEU A 96 -12.36 -33.07 14.17
C LEU A 96 -12.73 -34.41 14.86
N PRO A 97 -13.64 -35.22 14.31
CA PRO A 97 -14.05 -36.48 14.94
C PRO A 97 -12.88 -37.43 15.17
N SER A 98 -12.86 -38.05 16.36
CA SER A 98 -11.78 -38.94 16.83
C SER A 98 -11.36 -39.99 15.79
N LYS A 99 -12.30 -40.60 15.05
CA LYS A 99 -11.98 -41.61 14.02
C LYS A 99 -11.16 -41.05 12.85
N GLN A 100 -11.54 -39.89 12.31
CA GLN A 100 -10.81 -39.27 11.20
C GLN A 100 -9.44 -38.75 11.67
N TYR A 101 -9.40 -38.20 12.88
CA TYR A 101 -8.18 -37.72 13.50
C TYR A 101 -7.17 -38.86 13.74
N LYS A 102 -7.64 -39.98 14.31
CA LYS A 102 -6.81 -41.18 14.54
C LYS A 102 -6.20 -41.70 13.24
N ASN A 103 -7.01 -41.84 12.18
CA ASN A 103 -6.51 -42.29 10.87
C ASN A 103 -5.44 -41.35 10.29
N TYR A 104 -5.59 -40.03 10.45
CA TYR A 104 -4.60 -39.06 9.99
C TYR A 104 -3.27 -39.21 10.75
N VAL A 105 -3.34 -39.23 12.09
CA VAL A 105 -2.14 -39.33 12.94
C VAL A 105 -1.43 -40.68 12.75
N GLU A 106 -2.17 -41.79 12.62
CA GLU A 106 -1.61 -43.11 12.30
C GLU A 106 -0.79 -43.06 11.00
N LYS A 107 -1.37 -42.54 9.92
CA LYS A 107 -0.70 -42.45 8.62
C LYS A 107 0.56 -41.59 8.67
N VAL A 108 0.49 -40.45 9.35
CA VAL A 108 1.64 -39.54 9.50
C VAL A 108 2.77 -40.21 10.27
N ILE A 109 2.47 -40.91 11.37
CA ILE A 109 3.49 -41.62 12.16
C ILE A 109 4.12 -42.76 11.33
N GLU A 110 3.32 -43.50 10.56
CA GLU A 110 3.83 -44.55 9.68
C GLU A 110 4.75 -44.01 8.58
N GLU A 111 4.41 -42.88 7.97
CA GLU A 111 5.28 -42.20 6.99
C GLU A 111 6.58 -41.71 7.64
N ALA A 112 6.49 -41.08 8.81
CA ALA A 112 7.67 -40.60 9.54
C ALA A 112 8.62 -41.74 9.96
N LYS A 113 8.08 -42.91 10.34
CA LYS A 113 8.87 -44.09 10.71
C LYS A 113 9.70 -44.65 9.55
N LYS A 114 9.28 -44.42 8.29
CA LYS A 114 10.07 -44.80 7.10
C LYS A 114 11.29 -43.90 6.91
N GLU A 115 11.24 -42.66 7.41
CA GLU A 115 12.34 -41.69 7.27
C GLU A 115 13.28 -41.65 8.49
N ILE A 116 12.78 -42.05 9.66
CA ILE A 116 13.51 -42.02 10.93
C ILE A 116 13.31 -43.35 11.68
N GLU A 117 14.36 -44.17 11.73
CA GLU A 117 14.31 -45.50 12.38
C GLU A 117 14.28 -45.41 13.93
N ASP A 118 15.03 -44.46 14.53
CA ASP A 118 15.13 -44.31 15.99
C ASP A 118 14.58 -42.96 16.47
N ALA A 119 13.25 -42.89 16.58
CA ALA A 119 12.51 -41.67 16.92
C ALA A 119 11.65 -41.79 18.18
N TYR A 120 11.35 -40.64 18.77
CA TYR A 120 10.35 -40.45 19.81
C TYR A 120 9.29 -39.42 19.40
N LEU A 121 8.13 -39.49 20.04
CA LEU A 121 6.97 -38.66 19.75
C LEU A 121 6.75 -37.60 20.84
N LEU A 122 6.33 -36.42 20.39
CA LEU A 122 5.68 -35.41 21.22
C LEU A 122 4.22 -35.32 20.78
N ILE A 123 3.31 -35.52 21.73
CA ILE A 123 1.86 -35.63 21.45
C ILE A 123 1.11 -34.34 21.81
N SER A 124 0.04 -34.03 21.09
CA SER A 124 -0.81 -32.88 21.42
C SER A 124 -2.07 -33.30 22.18
N ARG A 125 -2.70 -34.41 21.77
CA ARG A 125 -3.94 -34.92 22.38
C ARG A 125 -3.68 -36.23 23.13
N LYS A 126 -4.52 -36.52 24.12
CA LYS A 126 -4.46 -37.81 24.85
C LYS A 126 -4.72 -39.01 23.92
N GLU A 127 -5.55 -38.81 22.90
CA GLU A 127 -5.87 -39.84 21.90
C GLU A 127 -4.63 -40.27 21.09
N ASP A 128 -3.62 -39.39 20.95
CA ASP A 128 -2.37 -39.70 20.26
C ASP A 128 -1.51 -40.70 21.04
N GLU A 129 -1.67 -40.75 22.36
CA GLU A 129 -0.93 -41.69 23.22
C GLU A 129 -1.36 -43.14 22.97
N GLU A 130 -2.65 -43.36 22.70
CA GLU A 130 -3.18 -44.68 22.31
C GLU A 130 -2.63 -45.12 20.95
N ILE A 131 -2.53 -44.18 20.01
CA ILE A 131 -1.99 -44.42 18.67
C ILE A 131 -0.50 -44.76 18.75
N ALA A 132 0.26 -43.98 19.53
CA ALA A 132 1.69 -44.20 19.73
C ALA A 132 1.97 -45.59 20.34
N LYS A 133 1.17 -46.01 21.33
CA LYS A 133 1.27 -47.35 21.93
C LYS A 133 0.97 -48.45 20.91
N LYS A 134 -0.03 -48.27 20.06
CA LYS A 134 -0.40 -49.23 19.01
C LYS A 134 0.70 -49.40 17.96
N ILE A 135 1.41 -48.32 17.62
CA ILE A 135 2.50 -48.33 16.61
C ILE A 135 3.86 -48.70 17.23
N GLY A 136 3.96 -48.72 18.56
CA GLY A 136 5.18 -49.07 19.30
C GLY A 136 6.22 -47.96 19.35
N MET A 137 5.80 -46.69 19.42
CA MET A 137 6.69 -45.54 19.56
C MET A 137 6.71 -44.97 20.98
N GLU A 138 7.88 -44.52 21.42
CA GLU A 138 8.07 -43.87 22.72
C GLU A 138 7.54 -42.43 22.69
N VAL A 139 6.69 -42.08 23.67
CA VAL A 139 6.21 -40.70 23.86
C VAL A 139 7.02 -40.03 24.95
N LYS A 140 7.73 -38.93 24.63
CA LYS A 140 8.59 -38.21 25.59
C LYS A 140 8.00 -36.92 26.13
N GLY A 141 6.90 -36.42 25.58
CA GLY A 141 6.35 -35.15 26.03
C GLY A 141 5.04 -34.77 25.38
N LYS A 142 4.47 -33.67 25.89
CA LYS A 142 3.26 -33.03 25.37
C LYS A 142 3.60 -31.68 24.74
N ILE A 143 2.89 -31.34 23.67
CA ILE A 143 2.97 -30.06 22.98
C ILE A 143 1.61 -29.37 23.00
N ASP A 144 1.61 -28.04 23.05
CA ASP A 144 0.40 -27.25 22.87
C ASP A 144 0.19 -26.99 21.38
N ALA A 145 -0.68 -27.79 20.77
CA ALA A 145 -1.04 -27.70 19.37
C ALA A 145 -2.52 -28.06 19.17
N ILE A 146 -3.12 -27.61 18.07
CA ILE A 146 -4.52 -27.90 17.74
C ILE A 146 -4.74 -29.41 17.60
N GLY A 147 -3.74 -30.12 17.07
CA GLY A 147 -3.74 -31.56 16.85
C GLY A 147 -2.48 -31.99 16.09
N GLY A 148 -2.26 -33.30 16.01
CA GLY A 148 -1.10 -33.91 15.38
C GLY A 148 0.04 -34.17 16.36
N VAL A 149 1.19 -34.56 15.81
CA VAL A 149 2.36 -35.02 16.57
C VAL A 149 3.64 -34.43 15.99
N ILE A 150 4.67 -34.34 16.81
CA ILE A 150 6.03 -34.04 16.37
C ILE A 150 6.88 -35.29 16.58
N ILE A 151 7.57 -35.71 15.52
CA ILE A 151 8.47 -36.86 15.53
C ILE A 151 9.90 -36.33 15.55
N LYS A 152 10.69 -36.74 16.55
CA LYS A 152 12.10 -36.33 16.68
C LYS A 152 12.98 -37.57 16.73
N SER A 153 14.10 -37.52 16.02
CA SER A 153 15.14 -38.54 16.14
C SER A 153 15.83 -38.45 17.50
N LYS A 154 16.25 -39.58 18.08
CA LYS A 154 16.91 -39.60 19.40
C LYS A 154 18.26 -38.88 19.42
N ASP A 155 18.94 -38.84 18.29
CA ASP A 155 20.18 -38.08 18.06
C ASP A 155 19.95 -36.57 17.84
N GLY A 156 18.68 -36.14 17.71
CA GLY A 156 18.30 -34.76 17.45
C GLY A 156 18.59 -34.26 16.04
N SER A 157 19.04 -35.12 15.11
CA SER A 157 19.45 -34.71 13.77
C SER A 157 18.26 -34.38 12.86
N LYS A 158 17.09 -34.97 13.13
CA LYS A 158 15.87 -34.82 12.33
C LYS A 158 14.64 -34.56 13.20
N GLU A 159 13.80 -33.65 12.72
CA GLU A 159 12.50 -33.35 13.31
C GLU A 159 11.43 -33.21 12.22
N ILE A 160 10.35 -33.96 12.36
CA ILE A 160 9.17 -33.87 11.49
C ILE A 160 8.03 -33.32 12.33
N ASN A 161 7.70 -32.05 12.09
CA ASN A 161 6.54 -31.41 12.69
C ASN A 161 5.30 -31.68 11.82
N ALA A 162 4.45 -32.58 12.29
CA ALA A 162 3.19 -32.94 11.64
C ALA A 162 1.97 -32.50 12.46
N THR A 163 2.10 -31.36 13.14
CA THR A 163 0.96 -30.69 13.77
C THR A 163 0.07 -30.05 12.71
N PHE A 164 -1.22 -29.90 13.02
CA PHE A 164 -2.13 -29.14 12.17
C PHE A 164 -1.71 -27.68 12.03
N ASP A 165 -1.11 -27.09 13.07
CA ASP A 165 -0.55 -25.74 13.02
C ASP A 165 0.56 -25.63 11.95
N ALA A 166 1.51 -26.57 11.95
CA ALA A 166 2.57 -26.62 10.94
C ALA A 166 2.02 -26.88 9.52
N LEU A 167 1.02 -27.76 9.39
CA LEU A 167 0.36 -28.02 8.11
C LEU A 167 -0.35 -26.78 7.57
N LEU A 168 -1.10 -26.08 8.43
CA LEU A 168 -1.80 -24.85 8.05
C LEU A 168 -0.84 -23.75 7.65
N GLU A 169 0.31 -23.62 8.33
CA GLU A 169 1.31 -22.62 7.98
C GLU A 169 1.97 -22.95 6.63
N ARG A 170 2.28 -24.23 6.37
CA ARG A 170 2.81 -24.68 5.05
C ARG A 170 1.83 -24.44 3.92
N MET A 171 0.53 -24.66 4.16
CA MET A 171 -0.51 -24.49 3.15
C MET A 171 -1.12 -23.09 3.13
N LYS A 172 -0.61 -22.16 3.93
CA LYS A 172 -1.24 -20.85 4.19
C LYS A 172 -1.45 -20.05 2.91
N GLU A 173 -0.44 -19.97 2.05
CA GLU A 173 -0.55 -19.22 0.79
C GLU A 173 -1.60 -19.85 -0.15
N GLU A 174 -1.57 -21.17 -0.30
CA GLU A 174 -2.52 -21.89 -1.15
C GLU A 174 -3.96 -21.79 -0.61
N LEU A 175 -4.13 -21.89 0.72
CA LEU A 175 -5.40 -21.71 1.39
C LEU A 175 -5.91 -20.28 1.24
N ARG A 176 -5.04 -19.27 1.35
CA ARG A 176 -5.39 -17.87 1.11
C ARG A 176 -5.93 -17.66 -0.29
N ILE A 177 -5.26 -18.21 -1.31
CA ILE A 177 -5.73 -18.15 -2.69
C ILE A 177 -7.10 -18.82 -2.81
N LYS A 178 -7.28 -20.03 -2.28
CA LYS A 178 -8.56 -20.76 -2.33
C LYS A 178 -9.69 -20.03 -1.59
N ILE A 179 -9.41 -19.44 -0.44
CA ILE A 179 -10.39 -18.66 0.34
C ILE A 179 -10.77 -17.41 -0.45
N ALA A 180 -9.78 -16.70 -0.99
CA ALA A 180 -10.01 -15.49 -1.77
C ALA A 180 -10.84 -15.80 -3.04
N ASP A 181 -10.53 -16.91 -3.70
CA ASP A 181 -11.27 -17.41 -4.86
C ASP A 181 -12.74 -17.66 -4.53
N LYS A 182 -13.03 -18.29 -3.38
CA LYS A 182 -14.41 -18.56 -2.96
C LYS A 182 -15.18 -17.34 -2.49
N LEU A 183 -14.51 -16.38 -1.86
CA LEU A 183 -15.18 -15.19 -1.28
C LEU A 183 -15.40 -14.08 -2.31
N TRP A 184 -14.47 -13.93 -3.26
CA TRP A 184 -14.43 -12.75 -4.14
C TRP A 184 -14.36 -13.06 -5.63
N LYS A 185 -14.37 -14.31 -6.09
CA LYS A 185 -14.64 -14.53 -7.52
C LYS A 185 -16.05 -14.07 -7.86
N GLN A 186 -16.11 -13.16 -8.83
CA GLN A 186 -17.23 -13.02 -9.76
C GLN A 186 -16.95 -13.90 -10.98
#